data_AF-A0A820VJG1-F1
#
_entry.id   AF-A0A820VJG1-F1
#
_cell.length_a   1.000
_cell.length_b   1.000
_cell.length_c   1.000
_cell.angle_alpha   90.00
_cell.angle_beta   90.00
_cell.angle_gamma   90.00
#
_symmetry.space_group_name_H-M   'P 1'
#
loop_
_entity.id
_entity.type
_entity.pdbx_description
1 polymer ?
#
loop_
_entity_poly.entity_id
_entity_poly.type
_entity_poly.pdbx_seq_one_letter_code
_entity_poly.pdbx_strand_id
1 'polypeptide(L)'
;ITVASGFRTVARQEYFWNCYQTKACNNGNLAARPGTSNHGRGAALDLNTDCGSQSGATPNCGGSRVYQWLKNNGHNYGFKRTVQSEPWHWEYVGAATTPSSFT
;
A
#
# COMPACT_ATOMS: atom_id res chain seq x y z
N ILE A 1 6.34 -0.47 -12.82
CA ILE A 1 5.73 -0.33 -11.48
C ILE A 1 6.72 0.49 -10.66
N THR A 2 6.25 1.53 -9.98
CA THR A 2 7.05 2.39 -9.10
C THR A 2 6.50 2.33 -7.68
N VAL A 3 7.39 2.51 -6.70
CA VAL A 3 7.05 2.58 -5.28
C VAL A 3 6.83 4.04 -4.91
N ALA A 4 5.61 4.38 -4.48
CA ALA A 4 5.27 5.72 -4.02
C ALA A 4 5.56 5.88 -2.52
N SER A 5 5.37 4.83 -1.72
CA SER A 5 5.65 4.81 -0.28
C SER A 5 6.01 3.40 0.17
N GLY A 6 7.02 3.29 1.03
CA GLY A 6 7.50 2.02 1.60
C GLY A 6 7.60 2.10 3.12
N PHE A 7 8.76 1.84 3.70
CA PHE A 7 8.95 1.98 5.15
C PHE A 7 8.61 3.40 5.64
N ARG A 8 7.99 3.47 6.83
CA ARG A 8 7.59 4.72 7.46
C ARG A 8 7.80 4.68 8.97
N THR A 9 8.59 5.59 9.51
CA THR A 9 8.78 5.70 10.97
C THR A 9 7.48 6.03 11.69
N VAL A 10 7.42 5.74 13.00
CA VAL A 10 6.27 6.10 13.85
C VAL A 10 6.00 7.61 13.80
N ALA A 11 7.02 8.45 13.93
CA ALA A 11 6.88 9.91 13.84
C ALA A 11 6.29 10.37 12.48
N ARG A 12 6.69 9.74 11.37
CA ARG A 12 6.09 10.05 10.06
C ARG A 12 4.65 9.54 9.96
N GLN A 13 4.32 8.43 10.61
CA GLN A 13 2.94 7.96 10.70
C GLN A 13 2.08 8.90 11.55
N GLU A 14 2.61 9.50 12.62
CA GLU A 14 1.92 10.51 13.43
C GLU A 14 1.53 11.74 12.60
N TYR A 15 2.42 12.22 11.73
CA TYR A 15 2.10 13.29 10.78
C TYR A 15 0.90 12.93 9.91
N PHE A 16 0.90 11.78 9.24
CA PHE A 16 -0.21 11.38 8.38
C PHE A 16 -1.50 11.10 9.16
N TRP A 17 -1.41 10.53 10.36
CA TRP A 17 -2.56 10.33 11.24
C TRP A 17 -3.17 11.67 11.66
N ASN A 18 -2.36 12.68 11.98
CA ASN A 18 -2.87 14.00 12.30
C ASN A 18 -3.53 14.67 11.08
N CYS A 19 -2.92 14.57 9.89
CA CYS A 19 -3.53 15.02 8.64
C CYS A 19 -4.87 14.32 8.36
N TYR A 20 -4.96 13.01 8.61
CA TYR A 20 -6.19 12.25 8.45
C TYR A 20 -7.30 12.73 9.40
N GLN A 21 -6.99 12.97 10.67
CA GLN A 21 -7.98 13.41 11.66
C GLN A 21 -8.46 14.84 11.41
N THR A 22 -7.54 15.75 11.11
CA THR A 22 -7.83 17.19 10.97
C THR A 22 -8.28 17.59 9.57
N LYS A 23 -7.97 16.77 8.56
CA LYS A 23 -8.14 17.08 7.14
C LYS A 23 -7.35 18.32 6.67
N ALA A 24 -6.40 18.81 7.47
CA ALA A 24 -5.70 20.08 7.21
C ALA A 24 -4.45 19.95 6.33
N CYS A 25 -3.94 18.73 6.12
CA CYS A 25 -2.74 18.45 5.33
C CYS A 25 -2.85 17.10 4.63
N ASN A 26 -1.91 16.79 3.73
CA ASN A 26 -1.85 15.50 3.01
C ASN A 26 -3.22 15.07 2.42
N ASN A 27 -3.99 16.05 1.93
CA ASN A 27 -5.35 15.88 1.39
C ASN A 27 -6.33 15.17 2.33
N GLY A 28 -6.05 15.11 3.64
CA GLY A 28 -6.88 14.38 4.61
C GLY A 28 -6.95 12.87 4.35
N ASN A 29 -5.96 12.33 3.62
CA ASN A 29 -5.89 10.93 3.21
C ASN A 29 -5.98 9.98 4.40
N LEU A 30 -6.58 8.80 4.17
CA LEU A 30 -6.65 7.74 5.18
C LEU A 30 -5.25 7.39 5.70
N ALA A 31 -5.14 7.21 7.01
CA ALA A 31 -3.91 6.78 7.66
C ALA A 31 -4.25 5.85 8.82
N ALA A 32 -3.45 4.80 9.02
CA ALA A 32 -3.55 3.96 10.21
C ALA A 32 -3.09 4.73 11.47
N ARG A 33 -3.56 4.30 12.64
CA ARG A 33 -3.08 4.82 13.92
C ARG A 33 -1.55 4.63 14.04
N PRO A 34 -0.80 5.58 14.61
CA PRO A 34 0.63 5.41 14.84
C PRO A 34 0.94 4.14 15.65
N GLY A 35 1.98 3.43 15.24
CA GLY A 35 2.35 2.13 15.80
C GLY A 35 1.59 0.91 15.24
N THR A 36 0.54 1.10 14.43
CA THR A 36 -0.23 -0.03 13.85
C THR A 36 -0.08 -0.19 12.34
N SER A 37 0.59 0.76 11.66
CA SER A 37 0.80 0.70 10.20
C SER A 37 1.80 -0.37 9.78
N ASN A 38 1.48 -1.10 8.71
CA ASN A 38 2.37 -2.10 8.13
C ASN A 38 3.57 -1.50 7.39
N HIS A 39 3.45 -0.23 6.97
CA HIS A 39 4.61 0.56 6.54
C HIS A 39 5.63 0.73 7.67
N GLY A 40 5.18 0.82 8.94
CA GLY A 40 6.05 0.88 10.11
C GLY A 40 6.83 -0.40 10.37
N ARG A 41 6.37 -1.52 9.82
CA ARG A 41 7.04 -2.83 9.90
C ARG A 41 7.91 -3.11 8.67
N GLY A 42 7.96 -2.19 7.70
CA GLY A 42 8.62 -2.41 6.40
C GLY A 42 7.94 -3.48 5.53
N ALA A 43 6.72 -3.88 5.88
CA ALA A 43 6.00 -4.98 5.24
C ALA A 43 4.98 -4.51 4.18
N ALA A 44 4.83 -3.19 3.97
CA ALA A 44 3.85 -2.64 3.05
C ALA A 44 4.46 -1.65 2.05
N LEU A 45 3.91 -1.65 0.84
CA LEU A 45 4.24 -0.75 -0.25
C LEU A 45 2.94 -0.13 -0.81
N ASP A 46 2.98 1.19 -1.03
CA ASP A 46 2.01 1.87 -1.89
C ASP A 46 2.62 1.99 -3.28
N LEU A 47 1.94 1.44 -4.29
CA LEU A 47 2.41 1.32 -5.66
C LEU A 47 1.60 2.21 -6.60
N ASN A 48 2.17 2.58 -7.76
CA ASN A 48 1.49 3.38 -8.78
C ASN A 48 0.42 2.59 -9.56
N THR A 49 -0.61 2.13 -8.87
CA THR A 49 -1.66 1.33 -9.52
C THR A 49 -2.57 2.14 -10.41
N ASP A 50 -2.45 3.47 -10.47
CA ASP A 50 -3.30 4.35 -11.29
C ASP A 50 -4.80 3.96 -11.20
N CYS A 51 -5.22 3.61 -9.99
CA CYS A 51 -6.55 3.15 -9.66
C CYS A 51 -6.90 3.63 -8.26
N GLY A 52 -8.10 4.21 -8.11
CA GLY A 52 -8.63 4.68 -6.82
C GLY A 52 -7.95 5.96 -6.30
N SER A 53 -8.40 6.42 -5.14
CA SER A 53 -7.85 7.58 -4.44
C SER A 53 -7.82 7.35 -2.93
N GLN A 54 -6.85 7.97 -2.24
CA GLN A 54 -6.73 7.90 -0.77
C GLN A 54 -7.86 8.64 -0.01
N SER A 55 -8.87 9.16 -0.72
CA SER A 55 -10.05 9.81 -0.15
C SER A 55 -11.18 8.84 0.21
N GLY A 56 -11.01 7.53 0.01
CA GLY A 56 -11.99 6.50 0.39
C GLY A 56 -13.08 6.23 -0.65
N ALA A 57 -12.93 6.75 -1.86
CA ALA A 57 -13.84 6.43 -2.97
C ALA A 57 -13.66 4.96 -3.42
N THR A 58 -14.75 4.32 -3.87
CA THR A 58 -14.70 2.97 -4.44
C THR A 58 -13.79 2.98 -5.68
N PRO A 59 -12.73 2.15 -5.73
CA PRO A 59 -11.82 2.15 -6.86
C PRO A 59 -12.43 1.54 -8.12
N ASN A 60 -12.12 2.12 -9.28
CA ASN A 60 -12.32 1.46 -10.58
C ASN A 60 -10.96 1.14 -11.22
N CYS A 61 -10.59 -0.15 -11.22
CA CYS A 61 -9.28 -0.60 -11.71
C CYS A 61 -9.34 -1.34 -13.06
N GLY A 62 -10.47 -1.30 -13.77
CA GLY A 62 -10.66 -2.08 -15.01
C GLY A 62 -9.61 -1.79 -16.07
N GLY A 63 -9.23 -0.52 -16.23
CA GLY A 63 -8.23 -0.08 -17.21
C GLY A 63 -6.78 -0.04 -16.71
N SER A 64 -6.52 -0.31 -15.42
CA SER A 64 -5.17 -0.15 -14.86
C SER A 64 -4.28 -1.35 -15.16
N ARG A 65 -3.28 -1.15 -16.02
CA ARG A 65 -2.29 -2.19 -16.36
C ARG A 65 -1.47 -2.64 -15.15
N VAL A 66 -1.02 -1.69 -14.31
CA VAL A 66 -0.22 -2.01 -13.11
C VAL A 66 -1.05 -2.82 -12.11
N TYR A 67 -2.29 -2.40 -11.85
CA TYR A 67 -3.18 -3.13 -10.95
C TYR A 67 -3.48 -4.54 -11.46
N GLN A 68 -3.81 -4.71 -12.74
CA GLN A 68 -4.09 -6.04 -13.31
C GLN A 68 -2.85 -6.94 -13.23
N TRP A 69 -1.65 -6.41 -13.49
CA TRP A 69 -0.43 -7.19 -13.34
C TRP A 69 -0.22 -7.63 -11.89
N LEU A 70 -0.36 -6.74 -10.91
CA LEU A 70 -0.22 -7.08 -9.48
C LEU A 70 -1.28 -8.06 -9.01
N LYS A 71 -2.54 -7.89 -9.43
CA LYS A 71 -3.64 -8.82 -9.15
C LYS A 71 -3.31 -10.23 -9.62
N ASN A 72 -2.74 -10.36 -10.82
CA ASN A 72 -2.46 -11.64 -11.43
C ASN A 72 -1.12 -12.26 -10.98
N ASN A 73 -0.14 -11.44 -10.56
CA ASN A 73 1.23 -11.90 -10.33
C ASN A 73 1.76 -11.66 -8.92
N GLY A 74 1.21 -10.72 -8.15
CA GLY A 74 1.78 -10.28 -6.87
C GLY A 74 1.99 -11.42 -5.87
N HIS A 75 1.04 -12.37 -5.84
CA HIS A 75 1.12 -13.53 -4.96
C HIS A 75 2.32 -14.44 -5.26
N ASN A 76 2.76 -14.55 -6.52
CA ASN A 76 3.96 -15.32 -6.90
C ASN A 76 5.24 -14.74 -6.28
N TYR A 77 5.21 -13.47 -5.88
CA TYR A 77 6.33 -12.77 -5.25
C TYR A 77 6.07 -12.51 -3.75
N GLY A 78 5.07 -13.17 -3.17
CA GLY A 78 4.73 -13.04 -1.75
C GLY A 78 4.01 -11.76 -1.36
N PHE A 79 3.46 -11.02 -2.33
CA PHE A 79 2.65 -9.83 -2.07
C PHE A 79 1.16 -10.12 -2.14
N LYS A 80 0.41 -9.55 -1.21
CA LYS A 80 -1.05 -9.63 -1.13
C LYS A 80 -1.64 -8.24 -0.94
N ARG A 81 -2.75 -7.97 -1.63
CA ARG A 81 -3.59 -6.81 -1.35
C ARG A 81 -4.49 -7.08 -0.16
N THR A 82 -4.24 -6.41 0.95
CA THR A 82 -4.91 -6.65 2.24
C THR A 82 -6.01 -5.66 2.54
N VAL A 83 -5.98 -4.47 1.91
CA VAL A 83 -6.94 -3.39 2.13
C VAL A 83 -7.81 -3.22 0.87
N GLN A 84 -9.09 -3.57 0.96
CA GLN A 84 -9.97 -3.62 -0.20
C GLN A 84 -10.22 -2.25 -0.86
N SER A 85 -10.29 -1.18 -0.07
CA SER A 85 -10.47 0.20 -0.55
C SER A 85 -9.19 0.82 -1.12
N GLU A 86 -8.03 0.21 -0.91
CA GLU A 86 -6.72 0.77 -1.28
C GLU A 86 -6.04 -0.12 -2.33
N PRO A 87 -6.39 0.02 -3.62
CA PRO A 87 -5.81 -0.79 -4.70
C PRO A 87 -4.28 -0.63 -4.83
N TRP A 88 -3.73 0.49 -4.37
CA TRP A 88 -2.29 0.78 -4.36
C TRP A 88 -1.54 0.11 -3.21
N HIS A 89 -2.23 -0.35 -2.15
CA HIS A 89 -1.59 -0.86 -0.93
C HIS A 89 -1.37 -2.38 -1.00
N TRP A 90 -0.11 -2.80 -0.98
CA TRP A 90 0.30 -4.21 -1.09
C TRP A 90 1.23 -4.58 0.05
N GLU A 91 0.96 -5.70 0.70
CA GLU A 91 1.75 -6.20 1.82
C GLU A 91 2.53 -7.44 1.43
N TYR A 92 3.79 -7.49 1.85
CA TYR A 92 4.57 -8.72 1.80
C TYR A 92 4.13 -9.64 2.92
N VAL A 93 3.59 -10.80 2.55
CA VAL A 93 3.07 -11.83 3.47
C VAL A 93 3.91 -13.12 3.41
N GLY A 94 5.04 -13.10 2.69
CA GLY A 94 5.85 -14.28 2.39
C GLY A 94 5.44 -14.95 1.09
N ALA A 95 6.42 -15.41 0.31
CA ALA A 95 6.17 -16.17 -0.91
C ALA A 95 5.73 -17.61 -0.57
N ALA A 96 4.72 -18.13 -1.28
CA ALA A 96 4.25 -19.52 -1.13
C ALA A 96 5.34 -20.55 -1.48
N THR A 97 6.31 -20.13 -2.30
CA THR A 97 7.54 -20.87 -2.61
C THR A 97 8.68 -19.88 -2.51
N THR A 98 9.68 -20.15 -1.67
CA THR A 98 10.95 -19.41 -1.70
C THR A 98 11.57 -19.62 -3.08
N PRO A 99 11.67 -18.59 -3.95
CA PRO A 99 12.49 -18.74 -5.14
C PRO A 99 13.91 -18.92 -4.65
N SER A 100 14.56 -20.01 -5.10
CA SER A 100 15.97 -20.28 -4.86
C SER A 100 16.77 -18.99 -5.05
N SER A 101 17.47 -18.60 -3.97
CA SER A 101 18.54 -17.61 -3.83
C SER A 101 18.78 -16.67 -5.02
N PHE A 102 18.78 -15.36 -4.75
CA PHE A 102 19.45 -14.39 -5.62
C PHE A 102 20.96 -14.68 -5.59
N THR A 103 21.45 -15.44 -6.57
CA THR A 103 22.87 -15.53 -6.94
C THR A 103 23.15 -14.61 -8.10
#